data_AF-A0A257KQY3-F1
#
_entry.id   AF-A0A257KQY3-F1
#
_cell.length_a   1.000
_cell.length_b   1.000
_cell.length_c   1.000
_cell.angle_alpha   90.00
_cell.angle_beta   90.00
_cell.angle_gamma   90.00
#
_symmetry.space_group_name_H-M   'P 1'
#
loop_
_entity.id
_entity.type
_entity.pdbx_description
1 polymer ?
#
loop_
_entity_poly.entity_id
_entity_poly.type
_entity_poly.pdbx_seq_one_letter_code
_entity_poly.pdbx_strand_id
1 'polypeptide(L)'
;MGATLTIFIVQKPEVARFVGDFQISRAENSADPSPEEQGYVDAVTAALGKLAKQEADDVETGYPEELLESRRSSRGATAHALLQDVHDFLDGNNPKGDQTVVNQTMINQEANVPRFCATADPKITFEKAFEIVPVRNYVPQNQDEQAFVDAVRAALKELADDRASDRSPDALPGLSQTVLIERSKLRDMLGQWLFQQVNGLWTSKLPVKAIVEQVLLKRGKYEERRERLSRRLFNVTLPPLDDRKRQDISISLVSGLPTPNDKPSDAKLALYIQINKTMTVIRAVCDRIGEHGDGPVANVQSGKSRWDWIKPFRLKPSEVLDSDALYKDFIIKLHGIAVVGLEREFTELAQASLVELRNEFFVRAAARIKNIHVNKLASTALVASAATVGTYAVIKLLFLLDLSWWTRGNWADEHCNFLLAACGAAIGTWASFAVRQMQFSFDDLVMVEESALKPYMRVFFVVTLTMAACMLFWNGAVNIEIGALKTQAPTFKTSGTIALLIGLFCGLSERALATAIAGRAVAFVKSVGGN
;
A
#
# COMPACT_ATOMS: atom_id res chain seq x y z
N MET A 1 -6.00 29.26 -82.55
CA MET A 1 -6.55 29.56 -81.21
C MET A 1 -7.82 30.36 -81.42
N GLY A 2 -8.94 29.66 -81.66
CA GLY A 2 -10.24 30.31 -81.68
C GLY A 2 -10.65 30.61 -80.25
N ALA A 3 -11.01 31.85 -79.95
CA ALA A 3 -11.61 32.18 -78.67
C ALA A 3 -12.94 31.41 -78.58
N THR A 4 -12.97 30.36 -77.76
CA THR A 4 -14.22 29.69 -77.37
C THR A 4 -15.04 30.72 -76.60
N LEU A 5 -16.04 31.31 -77.27
CA LEU A 5 -17.00 32.21 -76.65
C LEU A 5 -17.65 31.45 -75.50
N THR A 6 -17.41 31.91 -74.26
CA THR A 6 -18.01 31.32 -73.06
C THR A 6 -19.53 31.54 -73.10
N ILE A 7 -20.30 30.47 -73.31
CA ILE A 7 -21.77 30.57 -73.50
C ILE A 7 -22.48 30.84 -72.16
N PHE A 8 -21.93 30.34 -71.05
CA PHE A 8 -22.51 30.43 -69.72
C PHE A 8 -21.56 31.08 -68.72
N ILE A 9 -22.12 31.71 -67.68
CA ILE A 9 -21.40 32.35 -66.58
C ILE A 9 -21.95 31.78 -65.27
N VAL A 10 -21.06 31.42 -64.35
CA VAL A 10 -21.45 31.05 -62.98
C VAL A 10 -21.49 32.31 -62.12
N GLN A 11 -22.62 32.53 -61.44
CA GLN A 11 -22.85 33.66 -60.57
C GLN A 11 -23.33 33.20 -59.20
N LYS A 12 -23.03 33.98 -58.17
CA LYS A 12 -23.62 33.78 -56.85
C LYS A 12 -25.06 34.31 -56.88
N PRO A 13 -26.07 33.55 -56.42
CA PRO A 13 -27.43 34.05 -56.33
C PRO A 13 -27.52 35.26 -55.40
N GLU A 14 -28.46 36.17 -55.68
CA GLU A 14 -28.76 37.34 -54.85
C GLU A 14 -29.11 36.92 -53.40
N VAL A 15 -29.85 35.82 -53.26
CA VAL A 15 -30.16 35.17 -51.98
C VAL A 15 -29.75 33.71 -52.09
N ALA A 16 -28.68 33.31 -51.40
CA ALA A 16 -28.26 31.92 -51.32
C ALA A 16 -29.30 31.10 -50.55
N ARG A 17 -29.84 30.05 -51.17
CA ARG A 17 -30.88 29.20 -50.56
C ARG A 17 -30.29 28.23 -49.53
N PHE A 18 -29.02 27.87 -49.69
CA PHE A 18 -28.25 27.03 -48.80
C PHE A 18 -26.74 27.32 -48.95
N VAL A 19 -25.90 26.74 -48.10
CA VAL A 19 -24.44 26.94 -48.14
C VAL A 19 -23.87 26.38 -49.45
N GLY A 20 -23.20 27.23 -50.24
CA GLY A 20 -22.59 26.83 -51.52
C GLY A 20 -23.50 26.91 -52.74
N ASP A 21 -24.71 27.46 -52.62
CA ASP A 21 -25.62 27.68 -53.73
C ASP A 21 -25.03 28.62 -54.80
N PHE A 22 -25.29 28.32 -56.08
CA PHE A 22 -24.83 29.10 -57.23
C PHE A 22 -25.90 29.11 -58.34
N GLN A 23 -25.75 29.98 -59.33
CA GLN A 23 -26.63 30.05 -60.50
C GLN A 23 -25.79 30.07 -61.78
N ILE A 24 -26.29 29.41 -62.82
CA ILE A 24 -25.69 29.43 -64.16
C ILE A 24 -26.58 30.31 -65.02
N SER A 25 -26.03 31.39 -65.56
CA SER A 25 -26.73 32.30 -66.47
C SER A 25 -26.05 32.33 -67.83
N ARG A 26 -26.81 32.65 -68.89
CA ARG A 26 -26.26 32.79 -70.24
C ARG A 26 -25.47 34.10 -70.34
N ALA A 27 -24.28 34.07 -70.93
CA ALA A 27 -23.48 35.27 -71.17
C ALA A 27 -24.18 36.18 -72.19
N GLU A 28 -24.20 37.49 -71.93
CA GLU A 28 -24.73 38.48 -72.86
C GLU A 28 -23.97 38.39 -74.19
N ASN A 29 -24.69 38.23 -75.31
CA ASN A 29 -24.15 38.07 -76.67
C ASN A 29 -23.46 36.73 -76.99
N SER A 30 -23.71 35.67 -76.21
CA SER A 30 -23.28 34.30 -76.56
C SER A 30 -24.14 33.68 -77.67
N ALA A 31 -23.55 32.73 -78.41
CA ALA A 31 -24.31 31.86 -79.31
C ALA A 31 -25.37 31.04 -78.55
N ASP A 32 -26.41 30.56 -79.25
CA ASP A 32 -27.38 29.67 -78.62
C ASP A 32 -26.69 28.36 -78.21
N PRO A 33 -26.88 27.88 -76.97
CA PRO A 33 -26.30 26.62 -76.53
C PRO A 33 -26.88 25.47 -77.35
N SER A 34 -26.05 24.46 -77.59
CA SER A 34 -26.52 23.21 -78.16
C SER A 34 -27.54 22.54 -77.22
N PRO A 35 -28.42 21.67 -77.74
CA PRO A 35 -29.38 20.95 -76.89
C PRO A 35 -28.74 20.13 -75.77
N GLU A 36 -27.52 19.60 -75.99
CA GLU A 36 -26.76 18.84 -74.99
C GLU A 36 -26.29 19.76 -73.85
N GLU A 37 -25.68 20.90 -74.17
CA GLU A 37 -25.21 21.90 -73.20
C GLU A 37 -26.36 22.48 -72.38
N GLN A 38 -27.49 22.81 -73.02
CA GLN A 38 -28.68 23.30 -72.32
C GLN A 38 -29.24 22.22 -71.38
N GLY A 39 -29.31 20.96 -71.83
CA GLY A 39 -29.76 19.84 -71.00
C GLY A 39 -28.87 19.62 -69.76
N TYR A 40 -27.56 19.81 -69.88
CA TYR A 40 -26.64 19.78 -68.74
C TYR A 40 -26.90 20.90 -67.73
N VAL A 41 -27.02 22.15 -68.20
CA VAL A 41 -27.31 23.31 -67.33
C VAL A 41 -28.66 23.14 -66.63
N ASP A 42 -29.67 22.63 -67.34
CA ASP A 42 -30.99 22.33 -66.77
C ASP A 42 -30.88 21.24 -65.68
N ALA A 43 -30.06 20.20 -65.89
CA ALA A 43 -29.83 19.14 -64.90
C ALA A 43 -29.13 19.66 -63.63
N VAL A 44 -28.08 20.50 -63.77
CA VAL A 44 -27.41 21.13 -62.61
C VAL A 44 -28.37 22.06 -61.87
N THR A 45 -29.16 22.86 -62.60
CA THR A 45 -30.15 23.78 -62.01
C THR A 45 -31.22 23.00 -61.23
N ALA A 46 -31.71 21.89 -61.79
CA ALA A 46 -32.65 20.99 -61.12
C ALA A 46 -32.04 20.35 -59.85
N ALA A 47 -30.77 19.92 -59.91
CA ALA A 47 -30.03 19.38 -58.76
C ALA A 47 -29.93 20.41 -57.63
N LEU A 48 -29.51 21.66 -57.92
CA LEU A 48 -29.46 22.75 -56.94
C LEU A 48 -30.85 23.09 -56.38
N GLY A 49 -31.89 23.07 -57.22
CA GLY A 49 -33.28 23.23 -56.78
C GLY A 49 -33.72 22.15 -55.79
N LYS A 50 -33.28 20.90 -55.99
CA LYS A 50 -33.54 19.79 -55.06
C LYS A 50 -32.81 19.98 -53.73
N LEU A 51 -31.55 20.40 -53.73
CA LEU A 51 -30.80 20.70 -52.51
C LEU A 51 -31.42 21.85 -51.72
N ALA A 52 -31.87 22.92 -52.41
CA ALA A 52 -32.57 24.04 -51.78
C ALA A 52 -33.90 23.61 -51.14
N LYS A 53 -34.67 22.75 -51.82
CA LYS A 53 -35.90 22.18 -51.25
C LYS A 53 -35.61 21.35 -49.99
N GLN A 54 -34.58 20.50 -50.02
CA GLN A 54 -34.17 19.72 -48.85
C GLN A 54 -33.76 20.60 -47.66
N GLU A 55 -33.08 21.74 -47.89
CA GLU A 55 -32.78 22.71 -46.82
C GLU A 55 -34.06 23.28 -46.21
N ALA A 56 -35.02 23.69 -47.04
CA ALA A 56 -36.30 24.22 -46.56
C ALA A 56 -37.09 23.17 -45.75
N ASP A 57 -37.18 21.93 -46.26
CA ASP A 57 -37.85 20.81 -45.60
C ASP A 57 -37.19 20.48 -44.25
N ASP A 58 -35.85 20.55 -44.16
CA ASP A 58 -35.10 20.30 -42.94
C ASP A 58 -35.35 21.37 -41.87
N VAL A 59 -35.36 22.64 -42.27
CA VAL A 59 -35.65 23.78 -41.39
C VAL A 59 -37.10 23.72 -40.90
N GLU A 60 -38.05 23.42 -41.79
CA GLU A 60 -39.46 23.27 -41.44
C GLU A 60 -39.69 22.10 -40.46
N THR A 61 -38.96 20.99 -40.63
CA THR A 61 -39.07 19.83 -39.73
C THR A 61 -38.59 20.14 -38.31
N GLY A 62 -37.72 21.14 -38.13
CA GLY A 62 -37.20 21.55 -36.83
C GLY A 62 -36.23 20.53 -36.22
N TYR A 63 -35.30 20.01 -37.03
CA TYR A 63 -34.24 19.12 -36.52
C TYR A 63 -33.32 19.83 -35.50
N PRO A 64 -32.64 19.08 -34.61
CA PRO A 64 -31.58 19.63 -33.77
C PRO A 64 -30.51 20.35 -34.62
N GLU A 65 -29.94 21.44 -34.10
CA GLU A 65 -28.99 22.27 -34.86
C GLU A 65 -27.77 21.46 -35.33
N GLU A 66 -27.29 20.49 -34.54
CA GLU A 66 -26.15 19.65 -34.94
C GLU A 66 -26.46 18.76 -36.16
N LEU A 67 -27.71 18.28 -36.28
CA LEU A 67 -28.17 17.53 -37.45
C LEU A 67 -28.34 18.44 -38.66
N LEU A 68 -28.91 19.63 -38.46
CA LEU A 68 -29.05 20.64 -39.51
C LEU A 68 -27.69 21.04 -40.06
N GLU A 69 -26.71 21.32 -39.20
CA GLU A 69 -25.35 21.68 -39.59
C GLU A 69 -24.67 20.55 -40.39
N SER A 70 -24.82 19.30 -39.93
CA SER A 70 -24.27 18.14 -40.64
C SER A 70 -24.90 17.98 -42.04
N ARG A 71 -26.22 18.17 -42.16
CA ARG A 71 -26.93 18.09 -43.44
C ARG A 71 -26.61 19.27 -44.36
N ARG A 72 -26.47 20.48 -43.82
CA ARG A 72 -25.98 21.68 -44.53
C ARG A 72 -24.58 21.48 -45.07
N SER A 73 -23.68 20.91 -44.27
CA SER A 73 -22.31 20.58 -44.69
C SER A 73 -22.30 19.58 -45.84
N SER A 74 -23.11 18.51 -45.76
CA SER A 74 -23.28 17.52 -46.84
C SER A 74 -23.83 18.16 -48.14
N ARG A 75 -24.85 19.03 -48.03
CA ARG A 75 -25.37 19.81 -49.17
C ARG A 75 -24.31 20.72 -49.77
N GLY A 76 -23.55 21.44 -48.94
CA GLY A 76 -22.49 22.33 -49.38
C GLY A 76 -21.37 21.58 -50.12
N ALA A 77 -20.97 20.41 -49.63
CA ALA A 77 -20.00 19.55 -50.32
C ALA A 77 -20.53 19.08 -51.69
N THR A 78 -21.82 18.73 -51.77
CA THR A 78 -22.47 18.34 -53.02
C THR A 78 -22.51 19.50 -54.02
N ALA A 79 -22.93 20.68 -53.58
CA ALA A 79 -22.95 21.85 -54.45
C ALA A 79 -21.54 22.27 -54.88
N HIS A 80 -20.53 22.11 -54.03
CA HIS A 80 -19.14 22.34 -54.42
C HIS A 80 -18.68 21.35 -55.51
N ALA A 81 -19.03 20.07 -55.40
CA ALA A 81 -18.74 19.07 -56.43
C ALA A 81 -19.43 19.39 -57.76
N LEU A 82 -20.71 19.80 -57.72
CA LEU A 82 -21.44 20.26 -58.91
C LEU A 82 -20.81 21.52 -59.51
N LEU A 83 -20.38 22.47 -58.68
CA LEU A 83 -19.71 23.68 -59.14
C LEU A 83 -18.38 23.35 -59.85
N GLN A 84 -17.63 22.38 -59.32
CA GLN A 84 -16.38 21.93 -59.94
C GLN A 84 -16.64 21.25 -61.29
N ASP A 85 -17.66 20.40 -61.40
CA ASP A 85 -18.08 19.81 -62.69
C ASP A 85 -18.53 20.87 -63.70
N VAL A 86 -19.22 21.94 -63.24
CA VAL A 86 -19.57 23.09 -64.09
C VAL A 86 -18.33 23.84 -64.56
N HIS A 87 -17.31 24.02 -63.71
CA HIS A 87 -16.05 24.62 -64.15
C HIS A 87 -15.34 23.73 -65.19
N ASP A 88 -15.28 22.41 -64.98
CA ASP A 88 -14.72 21.48 -65.95
C ASP A 88 -15.47 21.50 -67.30
N PHE A 89 -16.80 21.67 -67.26
CA PHE A 89 -17.62 21.91 -68.44
C PHE A 89 -17.23 23.22 -69.16
N LEU A 90 -17.12 24.34 -68.44
CA LEU A 90 -16.78 25.65 -69.01
C LEU A 90 -15.36 25.71 -69.58
N ASP A 91 -14.42 25.00 -68.97
CA ASP A 91 -13.03 24.91 -69.42
C ASP A 91 -12.86 23.95 -70.63
N GLY A 92 -13.94 23.28 -71.04
CA GLY A 92 -13.95 22.35 -72.17
C GLY A 92 -13.40 20.95 -71.84
N ASN A 93 -13.17 20.65 -70.56
CA ASN A 93 -12.76 19.32 -70.10
C ASN A 93 -13.95 18.33 -70.09
N ASN A 94 -15.18 18.85 -70.01
CA ASN A 94 -16.43 18.10 -70.18
C ASN A 94 -17.29 18.76 -71.29
N PRO A 95 -16.86 18.73 -72.57
CA PRO A 95 -17.37 19.65 -73.60
C PRO A 95 -18.83 19.42 -74.02
N LYS A 96 -19.45 18.32 -73.59
CA LYS A 96 -20.86 17.98 -73.87
C LYS A 96 -21.76 18.09 -72.65
N GLY A 97 -21.20 18.32 -71.45
CA GLY A 97 -21.96 18.34 -70.21
C GLY A 97 -22.53 16.97 -69.85
N ASP A 98 -21.67 16.06 -69.39
CA ASP A 98 -22.07 14.72 -69.00
C ASP A 98 -23.06 14.71 -67.82
N GLN A 99 -24.35 14.58 -68.12
CA GLN A 99 -25.42 14.48 -67.11
C GLN A 99 -25.25 13.28 -66.18
N THR A 100 -24.47 12.26 -66.55
CA THR A 100 -24.22 11.11 -65.68
C THR A 100 -23.42 11.51 -64.44
N VAL A 101 -22.52 12.50 -64.54
CA VAL A 101 -21.75 13.03 -63.40
C VAL A 101 -22.67 13.75 -62.41
N VAL A 102 -23.59 14.59 -62.91
CA VAL A 102 -24.60 15.28 -62.09
C VAL A 102 -25.50 14.27 -61.39
N ASN A 103 -26.03 13.29 -62.13
CA ASN A 103 -26.89 12.25 -61.58
C ASN A 103 -26.16 11.40 -60.53
N GLN A 104 -24.91 11.01 -60.81
CA GLN A 104 -24.09 10.25 -59.86
C GLN A 104 -23.77 11.06 -58.61
N THR A 105 -23.52 12.37 -58.74
CA THR A 105 -23.29 13.29 -57.63
C THR A 105 -24.54 13.38 -56.74
N MET A 106 -25.74 13.46 -57.32
CA MET A 106 -26.99 13.46 -56.57
C MET A 106 -27.32 12.10 -55.94
N ILE A 107 -27.05 10.98 -56.61
CA ILE A 107 -27.17 9.62 -56.03
C ILE A 107 -26.24 9.49 -54.81
N ASN A 108 -25.00 9.97 -54.95
CA ASN A 108 -24.03 9.98 -53.86
C ASN A 108 -24.49 10.90 -52.71
N GLN A 109 -25.10 12.04 -53.02
CA GLN A 109 -25.66 12.94 -52.02
C GLN A 109 -26.76 12.25 -51.21
N GLU A 110 -27.74 11.65 -51.89
CA GLU A 110 -28.87 10.94 -51.24
C GLU A 110 -28.41 9.78 -50.35
N ALA A 111 -27.37 9.06 -50.79
CA ALA A 111 -26.76 7.98 -50.02
C ALA A 111 -26.04 8.48 -48.75
N ASN A 112 -25.49 9.70 -48.78
CA ASN A 112 -24.65 10.26 -47.72
C ASN A 112 -25.32 11.39 -46.92
N VAL A 113 -26.64 11.57 -47.03
CA VAL A 113 -27.36 12.54 -46.19
C VAL A 113 -27.38 12.03 -44.74
N PRO A 114 -26.91 12.82 -43.75
CA PRO A 114 -26.99 12.44 -42.36
C PRO A 114 -28.43 12.17 -41.89
N ARG A 115 -28.67 10.97 -41.36
CA ARG A 115 -30.00 10.51 -40.89
C ARG A 115 -30.13 10.49 -39.37
N PHE A 116 -29.03 10.67 -38.66
CA PHE A 116 -28.98 10.86 -37.21
C PHE A 116 -27.71 11.64 -36.85
N CYS A 117 -27.73 12.32 -35.72
CA CYS A 117 -26.57 13.02 -35.14
C CYS A 117 -26.40 12.66 -33.67
N ALA A 118 -25.23 12.99 -33.12
CA ALA A 118 -25.00 13.03 -31.69
C ALA A 118 -25.27 14.45 -31.17
N THR A 119 -26.18 14.59 -30.20
CA THR A 119 -26.44 15.85 -29.49
C THR A 119 -26.09 15.66 -28.02
N ALA A 120 -25.51 16.68 -27.39
CA ALA A 120 -25.16 16.62 -25.96
C ALA A 120 -26.42 16.28 -25.13
N ASP A 121 -26.35 15.24 -24.30
CA ASP A 121 -27.49 14.85 -23.47
C ASP A 121 -27.27 15.38 -22.04
N PRO A 122 -28.01 16.42 -21.61
CA PRO A 122 -27.87 16.97 -20.27
C PRO A 122 -28.31 15.99 -19.17
N LYS A 123 -29.02 14.91 -19.51
CA LYS A 123 -29.50 13.91 -18.54
C LYS A 123 -28.45 12.87 -18.21
N ILE A 124 -27.49 12.61 -19.10
CA ILE A 124 -26.46 11.61 -18.86
C ILE A 124 -25.35 12.20 -17.98
N THR A 125 -24.84 11.39 -17.06
CA THR A 125 -24.16 11.85 -15.83
C THR A 125 -22.67 12.15 -15.97
N PHE A 126 -22.11 12.12 -17.19
CA PHE A 126 -20.69 12.40 -17.46
C PHE A 126 -20.51 13.46 -18.56
N GLU A 127 -19.39 14.17 -18.54
CA GLU A 127 -19.21 15.46 -19.23
C GLU A 127 -19.33 15.37 -20.76
N LYS A 128 -18.91 14.25 -21.37
CA LYS A 128 -18.95 14.02 -22.83
C LYS A 128 -20.04 13.03 -23.24
N ALA A 129 -21.12 12.96 -22.48
CA ALA A 129 -22.26 12.14 -22.84
C ALA A 129 -23.12 12.80 -23.93
N PHE A 130 -23.72 11.97 -24.77
CA PHE A 130 -24.57 12.42 -25.86
C PHE A 130 -25.69 11.40 -26.11
N GLU A 131 -26.74 11.85 -26.77
CA GLU A 131 -27.82 11.02 -27.27
C GLU A 131 -27.74 10.97 -28.80
N ILE A 132 -28.08 9.81 -29.37
CA ILE A 132 -28.24 9.67 -30.83
C ILE A 132 -29.66 10.09 -31.17
N VAL A 133 -29.80 11.22 -31.85
CA VAL A 133 -31.10 11.75 -32.28
C VAL A 133 -31.33 11.42 -33.76
N PRO A 134 -32.25 10.49 -34.08
CA PRO A 134 -32.59 10.19 -35.46
C PRO A 134 -33.48 11.28 -36.07
N VAL A 135 -33.43 11.38 -37.39
CA VAL A 135 -34.46 12.09 -38.18
C VAL A 135 -35.84 11.54 -37.80
N ARG A 136 -36.85 12.43 -37.75
CA ARG A 136 -38.21 12.07 -37.39
C ARG A 136 -38.71 10.92 -38.28
N ASN A 137 -39.20 9.85 -37.65
CA ASN A 137 -39.67 8.62 -38.30
C ASN A 137 -38.59 7.82 -39.05
N TYR A 138 -37.30 8.16 -38.90
CA TYR A 138 -36.24 7.33 -39.43
C TYR A 138 -36.03 6.09 -38.57
N VAL A 139 -36.13 4.94 -39.21
CA VAL A 139 -35.72 3.66 -38.65
C VAL A 139 -34.52 3.19 -39.49
N PRO A 140 -33.39 2.80 -38.86
CA PRO A 140 -32.25 2.24 -39.59
C PRO A 140 -32.70 1.13 -40.55
N GLN A 141 -32.47 1.35 -41.85
CA GLN A 141 -33.04 0.49 -42.90
C GLN A 141 -32.24 -0.80 -43.11
N ASN A 142 -30.95 -0.77 -42.81
CA ASN A 142 -30.05 -1.92 -42.93
C ASN A 142 -29.66 -2.43 -41.53
N GLN A 143 -29.29 -3.72 -41.48
CA GLN A 143 -28.89 -4.38 -40.25
C GLN A 143 -27.62 -3.76 -39.64
N ASP A 144 -26.72 -3.23 -40.48
CA ASP A 144 -25.43 -2.68 -40.06
C ASP A 144 -25.57 -1.32 -39.34
N GLU A 145 -26.45 -0.43 -39.79
CA GLU A 145 -26.76 0.84 -39.13
C GLU A 145 -27.46 0.60 -37.81
N GLN A 146 -28.41 -0.34 -37.76
CA GLN A 146 -29.05 -0.73 -36.52
C GLN A 146 -28.00 -1.28 -35.53
N ALA A 147 -27.11 -2.15 -35.99
CA ALA A 147 -26.00 -2.67 -35.19
C ALA A 147 -25.06 -1.56 -34.71
N PHE A 148 -24.79 -0.55 -35.54
CA PHE A 148 -23.99 0.62 -35.14
C PHE A 148 -24.66 1.42 -34.02
N VAL A 149 -25.93 1.79 -34.20
CA VAL A 149 -26.70 2.55 -33.21
C VAL A 149 -26.78 1.77 -31.89
N ASP A 150 -27.05 0.47 -31.95
CA ASP A 150 -27.12 -0.39 -30.78
C ASP A 150 -25.76 -0.53 -30.08
N ALA A 151 -24.67 -0.67 -30.83
CA ALA A 151 -23.32 -0.73 -30.26
C ALA A 151 -22.92 0.57 -29.54
N VAL A 152 -23.23 1.73 -30.13
CA VAL A 152 -22.95 3.04 -29.50
C VAL A 152 -23.83 3.25 -28.27
N ARG A 153 -25.13 2.94 -28.34
CA ARG A 153 -26.03 3.03 -27.17
C ARG A 153 -25.60 2.10 -26.04
N ALA A 154 -25.18 0.86 -26.36
CA ALA A 154 -24.66 -0.07 -25.38
C ALA A 154 -23.38 0.47 -24.70
N ALA A 155 -22.46 1.04 -25.49
CA ALA A 155 -21.26 1.67 -24.95
C ALA A 155 -21.60 2.86 -24.04
N LEU A 156 -22.47 3.78 -24.47
CA LEU A 156 -22.90 4.93 -23.67
C LEU A 156 -23.59 4.53 -22.38
N LYS A 157 -24.47 3.52 -22.44
CA LYS A 157 -25.11 2.95 -21.24
C LYS A 157 -24.06 2.42 -20.27
N GLU A 158 -23.06 1.69 -20.77
CA GLU A 158 -21.99 1.19 -19.92
C GLU A 158 -21.17 2.32 -19.27
N LEU A 159 -20.86 3.40 -20.00
CA LEU A 159 -20.18 4.57 -19.43
C LEU A 159 -21.03 5.25 -18.34
N ALA A 160 -22.35 5.30 -18.53
CA ALA A 160 -23.29 5.85 -17.55
C ALA A 160 -23.39 4.95 -16.31
N ASP A 161 -23.55 3.64 -16.49
CA ASP A 161 -23.57 2.64 -15.42
C ASP A 161 -22.25 2.67 -14.64
N ASP A 162 -21.12 2.82 -15.33
CA ASP A 162 -19.80 2.95 -14.73
C ASP A 162 -19.68 4.20 -13.86
N ARG A 163 -20.18 5.34 -14.34
CA ARG A 163 -20.21 6.59 -13.59
C ARG A 163 -21.16 6.53 -12.39
N ALA A 164 -22.30 5.87 -12.54
CA ALA A 164 -23.23 5.62 -11.45
C ALA A 164 -22.59 4.71 -10.40
N SER A 165 -21.84 3.70 -10.84
CA SER A 165 -21.04 2.85 -9.95
C SER A 165 -20.06 3.71 -9.17
N ASP A 166 -19.22 4.56 -9.79
CA ASP A 166 -18.25 5.41 -9.08
C ASP A 166 -18.87 6.37 -8.03
N ARG A 167 -20.18 6.70 -8.14
CA ARG A 167 -20.90 7.59 -7.22
C ARG A 167 -21.64 6.87 -6.10
N SER A 168 -21.89 5.56 -6.24
CA SER A 168 -22.63 4.82 -5.24
C SER A 168 -21.82 4.79 -3.92
N PRO A 169 -22.44 5.01 -2.75
CA PRO A 169 -21.76 4.83 -1.47
C PRO A 169 -21.32 3.37 -1.25
N ASP A 170 -21.96 2.41 -1.95
CA ASP A 170 -21.61 1.00 -1.96
C ASP A 170 -20.58 0.64 -3.05
N ALA A 171 -20.19 1.61 -3.87
CA ALA A 171 -19.23 1.42 -4.94
C ALA A 171 -17.88 1.04 -4.37
N LEU A 172 -17.49 -0.23 -4.60
CA LEU A 172 -16.15 -0.78 -4.37
C LEU A 172 -15.39 -0.01 -3.27
N PRO A 173 -15.72 -0.23 -1.99
CA PRO A 173 -15.04 0.44 -0.88
C PRO A 173 -13.53 0.20 -1.02
N GLY A 174 -12.81 1.21 -1.52
CA GLY A 174 -11.37 1.12 -1.76
C GLY A 174 -10.84 1.68 -3.09
N LEU A 175 -11.68 2.22 -3.99
CA LEU A 175 -11.12 2.95 -5.13
C LEU A 175 -10.54 4.30 -4.69
N SER A 176 -9.35 4.53 -5.22
CA SER A 176 -8.53 5.72 -5.04
C SER A 176 -9.14 6.97 -5.70
N GLN A 177 -8.98 8.17 -5.12
CA GLN A 177 -9.43 9.40 -5.79
C GLN A 177 -8.72 9.60 -7.13
N THR A 178 -7.43 9.26 -7.21
CA THR A 178 -6.65 9.30 -8.45
C THR A 178 -7.20 8.29 -9.47
N VAL A 179 -7.60 7.09 -9.02
CA VAL A 179 -8.25 6.10 -9.91
C VAL A 179 -9.59 6.60 -10.43
N LEU A 180 -10.41 7.25 -9.59
CA LEU A 180 -11.69 7.84 -10.01
C LEU A 180 -11.50 8.93 -11.07
N ILE A 181 -10.48 9.79 -10.90
CA ILE A 181 -10.12 10.81 -11.90
C ILE A 181 -9.73 10.14 -13.22
N GLU A 182 -8.89 9.11 -13.18
CA GLU A 182 -8.43 8.43 -14.39
C GLU A 182 -9.54 7.67 -15.11
N ARG A 183 -10.45 7.02 -14.36
CA ARG A 183 -11.68 6.44 -14.93
C ARG A 183 -12.56 7.49 -15.59
N SER A 184 -12.66 8.69 -15.01
CA SER A 184 -13.39 9.80 -15.63
C SER A 184 -12.79 10.17 -16.98
N LYS A 185 -11.46 10.35 -17.05
CA LYS A 185 -10.79 10.66 -18.33
C LYS A 185 -11.00 9.56 -19.37
N LEU A 186 -10.93 8.29 -18.98
CA LEU A 186 -11.19 7.18 -19.90
C LEU A 186 -12.61 7.21 -20.46
N ARG A 187 -13.61 7.53 -19.63
CA ARG A 187 -15.00 7.72 -20.08
C ARG A 187 -15.12 8.88 -21.05
N ASP A 188 -14.53 10.03 -20.72
CA ASP A 188 -14.61 11.22 -21.57
C ASP A 188 -13.91 11.02 -22.92
N MET A 189 -12.76 10.34 -22.93
CA MET A 189 -12.06 9.96 -24.16
C MET A 189 -12.89 9.03 -25.04
N LEU A 190 -13.53 8.00 -24.47
CA LEU A 190 -14.37 7.10 -25.24
C LEU A 190 -15.66 7.79 -25.71
N GLY A 191 -16.31 8.58 -24.85
CA GLY A 191 -17.50 9.37 -25.19
C GLY A 191 -17.23 10.34 -26.35
N GLN A 192 -16.13 11.10 -26.28
CA GLN A 192 -15.74 12.01 -27.36
C GLN A 192 -15.41 11.27 -28.66
N TRP A 193 -14.73 10.13 -28.58
CA TRP A 193 -14.44 9.32 -29.77
C TRP A 193 -15.72 8.77 -30.40
N LEU A 194 -16.67 8.26 -29.60
CA LEU A 194 -17.97 7.79 -30.08
C LEU A 194 -18.78 8.91 -30.73
N PHE A 195 -18.77 10.12 -30.13
CA PHE A 195 -19.42 11.31 -30.69
C PHE A 195 -18.89 11.62 -32.09
N GLN A 196 -17.57 11.56 -32.28
CA GLN A 196 -16.93 11.76 -33.58
C GLN A 196 -17.32 10.67 -34.59
N GLN A 197 -17.44 9.41 -34.16
CA GLN A 197 -17.86 8.33 -35.06
C GLN A 197 -19.32 8.49 -35.52
N VAL A 198 -20.23 8.93 -34.63
CA VAL A 198 -21.64 9.15 -34.99
C VAL A 198 -21.77 10.28 -35.99
N ASN A 199 -21.11 11.42 -35.76
CA ASN A 199 -21.20 12.56 -36.67
C ASN A 199 -20.38 12.36 -37.96
N GLY A 200 -19.34 11.53 -37.92
CA GLY A 200 -18.50 11.18 -39.06
C GLY A 200 -19.01 9.99 -39.89
N LEU A 201 -20.08 9.31 -39.48
CA LEU A 201 -20.54 8.09 -40.14
C LEU A 201 -20.81 8.28 -41.64
N TRP A 202 -21.47 9.38 -41.98
CA TRP A 202 -21.93 9.69 -43.34
C TRP A 202 -20.84 10.25 -44.25
N THR A 203 -19.74 10.72 -43.66
CA THR A 203 -18.57 11.22 -44.40
C THR A 203 -17.45 10.19 -44.46
N SER A 204 -17.57 9.10 -43.69
CA SER A 204 -16.59 8.03 -43.63
C SER A 204 -16.59 7.23 -44.92
N LYS A 205 -15.39 6.99 -45.47
CA LYS A 205 -15.19 6.05 -46.58
C LYS A 205 -15.25 4.59 -46.13
N LEU A 206 -15.32 4.33 -44.82
CA LEU A 206 -15.35 2.97 -44.28
C LEU A 206 -16.78 2.41 -44.33
N PRO A 207 -16.94 1.11 -44.65
CA PRO A 207 -18.24 0.47 -44.54
C PRO A 207 -18.73 0.50 -43.09
N VAL A 208 -20.04 0.71 -42.89
CA VAL A 208 -20.68 0.82 -41.56
C VAL A 208 -20.28 -0.35 -40.66
N LYS A 209 -20.26 -1.58 -41.19
CA LYS A 209 -19.81 -2.77 -40.47
C LYS A 209 -18.40 -2.64 -39.85
N ALA A 210 -17.43 -2.07 -40.58
CA ALA A 210 -16.09 -1.86 -40.05
C ALA A 210 -16.06 -0.83 -38.91
N ILE A 211 -16.95 0.17 -38.96
CA ILE A 211 -17.11 1.17 -37.89
C ILE A 211 -17.72 0.50 -36.65
N VAL A 212 -18.71 -0.40 -36.81
CA VAL A 212 -19.26 -1.20 -35.71
C VAL A 212 -18.15 -2.00 -35.01
N GLU A 213 -17.30 -2.70 -35.78
CA GLU A 213 -16.17 -3.46 -35.23
C GLU A 213 -15.19 -2.56 -34.46
N GLN A 214 -14.92 -1.34 -34.95
CA GLN A 214 -14.10 -0.36 -34.23
C GLN A 214 -14.75 0.10 -32.93
N VAL A 215 -16.06 0.33 -32.91
CA VAL A 215 -16.81 0.71 -31.69
C VAL A 215 -16.70 -0.41 -30.65
N LEU A 216 -16.94 -1.66 -31.05
CA LEU A 216 -16.83 -2.82 -30.17
C LEU A 216 -15.40 -3.00 -29.64
N LEU A 217 -14.39 -2.85 -30.49
CA LEU A 217 -12.99 -2.94 -30.09
C LEU A 217 -12.60 -1.84 -29.10
N LYS A 218 -13.02 -0.59 -29.33
CA LYS A 218 -12.73 0.54 -28.43
C LYS A 218 -13.43 0.39 -27.09
N ARG A 219 -14.67 -0.10 -27.10
CA ARG A 219 -15.42 -0.47 -25.89
C ARG A 219 -14.70 -1.55 -25.09
N GLY A 220 -14.28 -2.66 -25.73
CA GLY A 220 -13.52 -3.72 -25.03
C GLY A 220 -12.19 -3.23 -24.45
N LYS A 221 -11.47 -2.33 -25.14
CA LYS A 221 -10.25 -1.69 -24.60
C LYS A 221 -10.53 -0.79 -23.39
N TYR A 222 -11.69 -0.12 -23.37
CA TYR A 222 -12.13 0.67 -22.23
C TYR A 222 -12.44 -0.25 -21.03
N GLU A 223 -13.21 -1.32 -21.24
CA GLU A 223 -13.53 -2.33 -20.23
C GLU A 223 -12.26 -2.90 -19.57
N GLU A 224 -11.31 -3.33 -20.40
CA GLU A 224 -10.03 -3.87 -19.93
C GLU A 224 -9.24 -2.84 -19.09
N ARG A 225 -9.16 -1.59 -19.53
CA ARG A 225 -8.44 -0.54 -18.78
C ARG A 225 -9.14 -0.20 -17.47
N ARG A 226 -10.47 -0.12 -17.47
CA ARG A 226 -11.28 0.06 -16.26
C ARG A 226 -11.01 -1.05 -15.25
N GLU A 227 -11.07 -2.30 -15.68
CA GLU A 227 -10.79 -3.46 -14.81
C GLU A 227 -9.36 -3.46 -14.30
N ARG A 228 -8.38 -3.06 -15.12
CA ARG A 228 -7.00 -2.93 -14.66
C ARG A 228 -6.83 -1.82 -13.62
N LEU A 229 -7.57 -0.71 -13.74
CA LEU A 229 -7.57 0.36 -12.74
C LEU A 229 -8.22 -0.04 -11.43
N SER A 230 -9.15 -1.00 -11.43
CA SER A 230 -9.76 -1.52 -10.20
C SER A 230 -8.90 -2.57 -9.49
N ARG A 231 -7.84 -3.08 -10.14
CA ARG A 231 -6.88 -3.98 -9.50
C ARG A 231 -6.00 -3.23 -8.50
N ARG A 232 -5.74 -3.88 -7.37
CA ARG A 232 -4.89 -3.37 -6.28
C ARG A 232 -3.42 -3.61 -6.64
N LEU A 233 -2.57 -2.64 -6.33
CA LEU A 233 -1.12 -2.75 -6.55
C LEU A 233 -0.49 -3.81 -5.64
N PHE A 234 -0.91 -3.84 -4.38
CA PHE A 234 -0.51 -4.85 -3.42
C PHE A 234 -1.65 -5.83 -3.20
N ASN A 235 -1.33 -7.11 -3.12
CA ASN A 235 -2.22 -8.15 -2.63
C ASN A 235 -1.63 -8.67 -1.32
N VAL A 236 -2.34 -8.39 -0.23
CA VAL A 236 -1.98 -8.78 1.14
C VAL A 236 -2.84 -9.96 1.51
N THR A 237 -2.22 -11.11 1.68
CA THR A 237 -2.91 -12.35 2.04
C THR A 237 -2.39 -12.90 3.35
N LEU A 238 -3.32 -13.26 4.23
CA LEU A 238 -3.04 -14.09 5.39
C LEU A 238 -3.56 -15.50 5.07
N PRO A 239 -2.68 -16.51 4.93
CA PRO A 239 -3.13 -17.88 4.69
C PRO A 239 -4.09 -18.34 5.80
N PRO A 240 -4.99 -19.32 5.53
CA PRO A 240 -5.87 -19.89 6.56
C PRO A 240 -5.06 -20.59 7.66
N LEU A 241 -5.61 -20.62 8.89
CA LEU A 241 -4.95 -21.22 10.05
C LEU A 241 -4.75 -22.73 9.85
N ASP A 242 -3.50 -23.11 9.63
CA ASP A 242 -3.04 -24.48 9.82
C ASP A 242 -2.50 -24.58 11.24
N ASP A 243 -3.11 -25.45 12.07
CA ASP A 243 -2.84 -25.59 13.52
C ASP A 243 -1.38 -25.91 13.84
N ARG A 244 -0.54 -26.21 12.84
CA ARG A 244 0.86 -26.62 13.02
C ARG A 244 1.90 -25.66 12.46
N LYS A 245 1.52 -24.58 11.75
CA LYS A 245 2.49 -23.67 11.13
C LYS A 245 2.19 -22.22 11.47
N ARG A 246 3.22 -21.50 11.92
CA ARG A 246 3.17 -20.04 12.08
C ARG A 246 2.87 -19.40 10.72
N GLN A 247 1.90 -18.49 10.73
CA GLN A 247 1.42 -17.80 9.55
C GLN A 247 2.19 -16.51 9.34
N ASP A 248 2.85 -16.38 8.20
CA ASP A 248 3.42 -15.12 7.78
C ASP A 248 2.47 -14.40 6.82
N ILE A 249 2.47 -13.07 6.88
CA ILE A 249 1.73 -12.23 5.93
C ILE A 249 2.46 -12.32 4.59
N SER A 250 1.75 -12.71 3.53
CA SER A 250 2.28 -12.69 2.18
C SER A 250 1.82 -11.41 1.48
N ILE A 251 2.79 -10.56 1.15
CA ILE A 251 2.56 -9.31 0.41
C ILE A 251 3.18 -9.48 -0.97
N SER A 252 2.35 -9.42 -2.02
CA SER A 252 2.79 -9.54 -3.41
C SER A 252 2.43 -8.30 -4.21
N LEU A 253 3.31 -7.91 -5.14
CA LEU A 253 3.09 -6.78 -6.04
C LEU A 253 2.47 -7.29 -7.35
N VAL A 254 1.34 -6.71 -7.76
CA VAL A 254 0.70 -7.05 -9.02
C VAL A 254 1.42 -6.32 -10.15
N SER A 255 1.99 -7.06 -11.09
CA SER A 255 2.71 -6.50 -12.24
C SER A 255 1.77 -6.14 -13.40
N GLY A 256 2.18 -5.21 -14.26
CA GLY A 256 1.46 -4.86 -15.49
C GLY A 256 0.23 -3.95 -15.31
N LEU A 257 0.14 -3.24 -14.18
CA LEU A 257 -0.92 -2.28 -13.92
C LEU A 257 -0.67 -0.95 -14.69
N PRO A 258 -1.74 -0.27 -15.16
CA PRO A 258 -1.64 1.05 -15.77
C PRO A 258 -1.41 2.13 -14.70
N THR A 259 -0.84 3.26 -15.11
CA THR A 259 -0.77 4.48 -14.29
C THR A 259 -2.15 4.85 -13.75
N PRO A 260 -2.30 5.22 -12.46
CA PRO A 260 -1.24 5.52 -11.48
C PRO A 260 -0.75 4.32 -10.67
N ASN A 261 -1.30 3.13 -10.88
CA ASN A 261 -1.00 1.93 -10.08
C ASN A 261 0.16 1.10 -10.65
N ASP A 262 0.96 1.65 -11.57
CA ASP A 262 2.08 0.95 -12.20
C ASP A 262 3.31 0.87 -11.28
N LYS A 263 3.46 1.84 -10.36
CA LYS A 263 4.58 1.91 -9.41
C LYS A 263 4.08 2.23 -8.00
N PRO A 264 4.65 1.62 -6.95
CA PRO A 264 4.35 2.00 -5.58
C PRO A 264 4.85 3.42 -5.32
N SER A 265 4.04 4.23 -4.64
CA SER A 265 4.50 5.50 -4.10
C SER A 265 5.58 5.27 -3.04
N ASP A 266 6.47 6.25 -2.86
CA ASP A 266 7.54 6.19 -1.84
C ASP A 266 6.98 5.90 -0.44
N ALA A 267 5.82 6.48 -0.12
CA ALA A 267 5.11 6.22 1.14
C ALA A 267 4.65 4.76 1.29
N LYS A 268 4.11 4.14 0.22
CA LYS A 268 3.72 2.73 0.23
C LYS A 268 4.93 1.80 0.31
N LEU A 269 6.02 2.13 -0.39
CA LEU A 269 7.27 1.37 -0.33
C LEU A 269 7.88 1.42 1.08
N ALA A 270 7.93 2.61 1.69
CA ALA A 270 8.40 2.78 3.05
C ALA A 270 7.55 1.99 4.05
N LEU A 271 6.22 2.03 3.92
CA LEU A 271 5.31 1.26 4.76
C LEU A 271 5.51 -0.26 4.58
N TYR A 272 5.67 -0.74 3.34
CA TYR A 272 5.96 -2.15 3.05
C TYR A 272 7.24 -2.63 3.75
N ILE A 273 8.32 -1.84 3.66
CA ILE A 273 9.59 -2.15 4.34
C ILE A 273 9.38 -2.19 5.86
N GLN A 274 8.65 -1.22 6.41
CA GLN A 274 8.37 -1.14 7.84
C GLN A 274 7.52 -2.31 8.35
N ILE A 275 6.51 -2.76 7.59
CA ILE A 275 5.69 -3.92 7.93
C ILE A 275 6.54 -5.19 7.95
N ASN A 276 7.35 -5.43 6.92
CA ASN A 276 8.23 -6.60 6.87
C ASN A 276 9.26 -6.59 8.01
N LYS A 277 9.86 -5.43 8.32
CA LYS A 277 10.77 -5.30 9.46
C LYS A 277 10.07 -5.65 10.77
N THR A 278 8.85 -5.13 10.98
CA THR A 278 8.04 -5.43 12.17
C THR A 278 7.67 -6.90 12.28
N MET A 279 7.27 -7.53 11.18
CA MET A 279 6.97 -8.95 11.13
C MET A 279 8.18 -9.79 11.54
N THR A 280 9.36 -9.48 11.01
CA THR A 280 10.61 -10.18 11.35
C THR A 280 10.97 -10.02 12.83
N VAL A 281 10.83 -8.82 13.40
CA VAL A 281 11.09 -8.60 14.82
C VAL A 281 10.10 -9.36 15.69
N ILE A 282 8.79 -9.29 15.38
CA ILE A 282 7.75 -10.03 16.11
C ILE A 282 8.05 -11.53 16.09
N ARG A 283 8.38 -12.08 14.91
CA ARG A 283 8.74 -13.49 14.74
C ARG A 283 9.95 -13.86 15.60
N ALA A 284 11.06 -13.13 15.47
CA ALA A 284 12.28 -13.41 16.21
C ALA A 284 12.07 -13.35 17.74
N VAL A 285 11.30 -12.37 18.21
CA VAL A 285 10.96 -12.25 19.64
C VAL A 285 10.08 -13.40 20.11
N CYS A 286 9.05 -13.78 19.36
CA CYS A 286 8.17 -14.89 19.71
C CYS A 286 8.86 -16.25 19.63
N ASP A 287 9.72 -16.49 18.63
CA ASP A 287 10.58 -17.68 18.55
C ASP A 287 11.45 -17.79 19.80
N ARG A 288 12.13 -16.69 20.16
CA ARG A 288 13.00 -16.64 21.35
C ARG A 288 12.25 -16.87 22.66
N ILE A 289 11.06 -16.27 22.82
CA ILE A 289 10.21 -16.52 24.00
C ILE A 289 9.83 -18.01 24.08
N GLY A 290 9.54 -18.64 22.93
CA GLY A 290 9.26 -20.08 22.84
C GLY A 290 10.46 -20.93 23.28
N GLU A 291 11.64 -20.69 22.69
CA GLU A 291 12.88 -21.40 23.04
C GLU A 291 13.25 -21.29 24.53
N HIS A 292 12.94 -20.15 25.16
CA HIS A 292 13.26 -19.93 26.57
C HIS A 292 12.21 -20.49 27.54
N GLY A 293 10.98 -20.69 27.07
CA GLY A 293 9.90 -21.38 27.79
C GLY A 293 10.09 -22.90 27.78
N ASP A 294 10.60 -23.42 26.68
CA ASP A 294 10.98 -24.84 26.51
C ASP A 294 12.37 -25.11 27.07
N GLY A 295 12.53 -24.97 28.39
CA GLY A 295 13.59 -25.72 29.09
C GLY A 295 13.48 -27.22 28.75
N PRO A 296 14.55 -28.03 28.92
CA PRO A 296 14.71 -29.40 28.37
C PRO A 296 13.73 -30.45 28.95
N VAL A 297 12.43 -30.23 28.80
CA VAL A 297 11.34 -30.97 29.41
C VAL A 297 10.42 -31.55 28.33
N ALA A 298 10.45 -31.06 27.09
CA ALA A 298 9.65 -31.59 26.00
C ALA A 298 10.04 -33.01 25.56
N ASN A 299 11.18 -33.56 26.02
CA ASN A 299 11.58 -34.94 25.76
C ASN A 299 11.53 -35.88 26.97
N VAL A 300 10.99 -35.45 28.12
CA VAL A 300 10.79 -36.32 29.28
C VAL A 300 9.35 -36.82 29.31
N GLN A 301 8.94 -37.52 28.25
CA GLN A 301 7.70 -38.29 28.26
C GLN A 301 7.88 -39.73 28.77
N SER A 302 9.09 -40.11 29.23
CA SER A 302 9.28 -41.36 29.95
C SER A 302 10.40 -41.25 30.98
N GLY A 303 10.09 -41.57 32.24
CA GLY A 303 11.08 -41.68 33.32
C GLY A 303 10.89 -40.66 34.43
N LYS A 304 10.31 -41.11 35.56
CA LYS A 304 10.36 -40.44 36.86
C LYS A 304 11.82 -40.12 37.21
N SER A 305 12.27 -38.89 36.99
CA SER A 305 13.62 -38.49 37.38
C SER A 305 13.66 -38.15 38.88
N ARG A 306 14.77 -38.52 39.52
CA ARG A 306 15.01 -38.58 40.97
C ARG A 306 15.08 -37.21 41.70
N TRP A 307 14.78 -36.12 41.00
CA TRP A 307 14.91 -34.73 41.52
C TRP A 307 13.57 -33.97 41.58
N ASP A 308 12.48 -34.69 41.83
CA ASP A 308 11.13 -34.14 41.92
C ASP A 308 10.89 -33.16 43.09
N TRP A 309 11.81 -33.07 44.06
CA TRP A 309 11.68 -32.20 45.23
C TRP A 309 12.05 -30.72 44.98
N ILE A 310 12.65 -30.38 43.82
CA ILE A 310 12.98 -28.98 43.42
C ILE A 310 11.86 -28.38 42.54
N LYS A 311 10.65 -28.96 42.54
CA LYS A 311 9.51 -28.53 41.70
C LYS A 311 8.81 -27.20 42.04
N PRO A 312 8.94 -26.51 43.19
CA PRO A 312 8.10 -25.32 43.44
C PRO A 312 8.43 -24.09 42.59
N PHE A 313 9.47 -24.13 41.76
CA PHE A 313 9.87 -23.02 40.88
C PHE A 313 9.68 -23.28 39.37
N ARG A 314 8.98 -24.35 38.96
CA ARG A 314 8.67 -24.56 37.54
C ARG A 314 7.59 -23.58 37.08
N LEU A 315 7.87 -22.85 36.01
CA LEU A 315 6.88 -22.05 35.27
C LEU A 315 5.76 -22.98 34.76
N LYS A 316 4.50 -22.53 34.86
CA LYS A 316 3.34 -23.34 34.44
C LYS A 316 3.37 -23.53 32.91
N PRO A 317 3.01 -24.72 32.39
CA PRO A 317 2.92 -24.99 30.93
C PRO A 317 2.02 -24.05 30.13
N SER A 318 1.18 -23.24 30.79
CA SER A 318 0.34 -22.23 30.16
C SER A 318 1.13 -21.11 29.47
N GLU A 319 2.42 -20.94 29.75
CA GLU A 319 3.25 -19.88 29.14
C GLU A 319 3.76 -20.22 27.72
N VAL A 320 3.88 -21.50 27.35
CA VAL A 320 4.37 -21.91 26.02
C VAL A 320 3.29 -21.73 24.95
N LEU A 321 2.04 -22.09 25.26
CA LEU A 321 0.88 -21.80 24.41
C LEU A 321 0.62 -20.28 24.24
N ASP A 322 1.20 -19.44 25.08
CA ASP A 322 0.98 -17.99 25.08
C ASP A 322 1.89 -17.25 24.07
N SER A 323 3.04 -17.83 23.64
CA SER A 323 3.88 -17.19 22.61
C SER A 323 3.25 -17.23 21.23
N ASP A 324 2.67 -18.37 20.84
CA ASP A 324 1.98 -18.52 19.57
C ASP A 324 0.66 -17.73 19.53
N ALA A 325 -0.05 -17.66 20.66
CA ALA A 325 -1.23 -16.80 20.80
C ALA A 325 -0.87 -15.32 20.65
N LEU A 326 0.24 -14.89 21.26
CA LEU A 326 0.76 -13.53 21.11
C LEU A 326 1.13 -13.24 19.65
N TYR A 327 1.91 -14.12 19.02
CA TYR A 327 2.29 -13.99 17.62
C TYR A 327 1.06 -13.85 16.71
N LYS A 328 0.06 -14.72 16.90
CA LYS A 328 -1.20 -14.70 16.13
C LYS A 328 -1.96 -13.39 16.28
N ASP A 329 -2.16 -12.88 17.50
CA ASP A 329 -2.86 -11.61 17.75
C ASP A 329 -2.18 -10.45 17.00
N PHE A 330 -0.85 -10.38 17.09
CA PHE A 330 -0.09 -9.30 16.45
C PHE A 330 0.02 -9.43 14.93
N ILE A 331 0.10 -10.64 14.38
CA ILE A 331 0.09 -10.85 12.93
C ILE A 331 -1.27 -10.50 12.33
N ILE A 332 -2.38 -10.82 13.00
CA ILE A 332 -3.73 -10.43 12.53
C ILE A 332 -3.87 -8.90 12.50
N LYS A 333 -3.41 -8.21 13.54
CA LYS A 333 -3.39 -6.74 13.58
C LYS A 333 -2.49 -6.16 12.49
N LEU A 334 -1.28 -6.71 12.31
CA LEU A 334 -0.33 -6.28 11.28
C LEU A 334 -0.89 -6.50 9.87
N HIS A 335 -1.62 -7.59 9.64
CA HIS A 335 -2.34 -7.85 8.40
C HIS A 335 -3.42 -6.78 8.15
N GLY A 336 -4.22 -6.43 9.16
CA GLY A 336 -5.19 -5.34 9.06
C GLY A 336 -4.54 -4.01 8.66
N ILE A 337 -3.40 -3.67 9.28
CA ILE A 337 -2.62 -2.47 8.95
C ILE A 337 -2.09 -2.53 7.51
N ALA A 338 -1.57 -3.69 7.09
CA ALA A 338 -1.05 -3.90 5.73
C ALA A 338 -2.16 -3.76 4.68
N VAL A 339 -3.34 -4.34 4.91
CA VAL A 339 -4.50 -4.19 4.01
C VAL A 339 -4.93 -2.72 3.92
N VAL A 340 -5.03 -2.01 5.04
CA VAL A 340 -5.46 -0.60 5.04
C VAL A 340 -4.42 0.32 4.39
N GLY A 341 -3.12 0.08 4.60
CA GLY A 341 -2.08 0.98 4.11
C GLY A 341 -1.53 0.66 2.71
N LEU A 342 -1.43 -0.62 2.35
CA LEU A 342 -0.85 -1.04 1.06
C LEU A 342 -1.94 -1.21 -0.01
N GLU A 343 -3.05 -1.86 0.33
CA GLU A 343 -4.14 -2.09 -0.62
C GLU A 343 -5.02 -0.85 -0.82
N ARG A 344 -5.29 -0.09 0.26
CA ARG A 344 -6.07 1.15 0.19
C ARG A 344 -5.16 2.39 0.14
N GLU A 345 -5.74 3.58 0.17
CA GLU A 345 -5.02 4.87 0.12
C GLU A 345 -4.66 5.44 1.50
N PHE A 346 -4.92 4.71 2.59
CA PHE A 346 -4.75 5.23 3.95
C PHE A 346 -3.35 4.94 4.53
N THR A 347 -2.30 5.34 3.79
CA THR A 347 -0.90 5.07 4.19
C THR A 347 -0.50 5.75 5.50
N GLU A 348 -0.95 6.98 5.74
CA GLU A 348 -0.61 7.74 6.95
C GLU A 348 -1.27 7.12 8.20
N LEU A 349 -2.54 6.75 8.09
CA LEU A 349 -3.26 6.05 9.16
C LEU A 349 -2.58 4.72 9.48
N ALA A 350 -2.20 3.95 8.45
CA ALA A 350 -1.51 2.68 8.64
C ALA A 350 -0.14 2.86 9.29
N GLN A 351 0.61 3.92 8.97
CA GLN A 351 1.88 4.24 9.63
C GLN A 351 1.67 4.57 11.12
N ALA A 352 0.66 5.37 11.46
CA ALA A 352 0.34 5.68 12.85
C ALA A 352 -0.05 4.42 13.64
N SER A 353 -0.93 3.58 13.08
CA SER A 353 -1.32 2.30 13.69
C SER A 353 -0.14 1.32 13.80
N LEU A 354 0.82 1.35 12.88
CA LEU A 354 2.01 0.51 12.97
C LEU A 354 2.91 0.93 14.14
N VAL A 355 3.06 2.22 14.39
CA VAL A 355 3.80 2.74 15.56
C VAL A 355 3.11 2.32 16.86
N GLU A 356 1.79 2.43 16.91
CA GLU A 356 1.00 1.98 18.06
C GLU A 356 1.13 0.47 18.28
N LEU A 357 1.04 -0.33 17.22
CA LEU A 357 1.22 -1.79 17.29
C LEU A 357 2.60 -2.16 17.81
N ARG A 358 3.65 -1.48 17.35
CA ARG A 358 5.03 -1.68 17.84
C ARG A 358 5.15 -1.37 19.33
N ASN A 359 4.54 -0.29 19.79
CA ASN A 359 4.55 0.09 21.20
C ASN A 359 3.76 -0.92 22.05
N GLU A 360 2.59 -1.37 21.58
CA GLU A 360 1.80 -2.40 22.27
C GLU A 360 2.59 -3.72 22.38
N PHE A 361 3.19 -4.16 21.27
CA PHE A 361 4.03 -5.36 21.24
C PHE A 361 5.21 -5.22 22.19
N PHE A 362 5.91 -4.08 22.13
CA PHE A 362 7.04 -3.78 22.99
C PHE A 362 6.68 -3.91 24.47
N VAL A 363 5.59 -3.26 24.91
CA VAL A 363 5.18 -3.28 26.32
C VAL A 363 4.87 -4.72 26.78
N ARG A 364 4.17 -5.51 25.96
CA ARG A 364 3.82 -6.90 26.30
C ARG A 364 5.04 -7.82 26.28
N ALA A 365 5.88 -7.75 25.24
CA ALA A 365 7.04 -8.61 25.07
C ALA A 365 8.16 -8.28 26.07
N ALA A 366 8.47 -6.99 26.28
CA ALA A 366 9.50 -6.56 27.22
C ALA A 366 9.16 -6.97 28.67
N ALA A 367 7.90 -6.87 29.08
CA ALA A 367 7.45 -7.34 30.39
C ALA A 367 7.66 -8.85 30.56
N ARG A 368 7.35 -9.65 29.54
CA ARG A 368 7.55 -11.11 29.57
C ARG A 368 9.03 -11.49 29.62
N ILE A 369 9.85 -10.92 28.74
CA ILE A 369 11.30 -11.15 28.71
C ILE A 369 11.93 -10.78 30.06
N LYS A 370 11.55 -9.62 30.61
CA LYS A 370 12.00 -9.19 31.94
C LYS A 370 11.63 -10.22 33.01
N ASN A 371 10.38 -10.68 33.04
CA ASN A 371 9.93 -11.64 34.04
C ASN A 371 10.67 -12.98 33.95
N ILE A 372 10.90 -13.50 32.74
CA ILE A 372 11.68 -14.72 32.54
C ILE A 372 13.11 -14.55 33.08
N HIS A 373 13.76 -13.43 32.76
CA HIS A 373 15.12 -13.17 33.21
C HIS A 373 15.19 -12.93 34.72
N VAL A 374 14.26 -12.14 35.29
CA VAL A 374 14.17 -11.89 36.74
C VAL A 374 13.95 -13.21 37.50
N ASN A 375 13.10 -14.10 37.00
CA ASN A 375 12.83 -15.39 37.63
C ASN A 375 14.04 -16.33 37.55
N LYS A 376 14.72 -16.41 36.40
CA LYS A 376 15.97 -17.17 36.25
C LYS A 376 17.03 -16.64 37.20
N LEU A 377 17.22 -15.31 37.26
CA LEU A 377 18.15 -14.67 38.18
C LEU A 377 17.78 -14.93 39.65
N ALA A 378 16.49 -14.84 40.00
CA ALA A 378 15.98 -15.13 41.34
C ALA A 378 16.32 -16.55 41.77
N SER A 379 16.10 -17.54 40.89
CA SER A 379 16.42 -18.94 41.18
C SER A 379 17.92 -19.15 41.40
N THR A 380 18.78 -18.53 40.56
CA THR A 380 20.23 -18.62 40.73
C THR A 380 20.72 -17.92 42.00
N ALA A 381 20.15 -16.77 42.33
CA ALA A 381 20.44 -16.03 43.54
C ALA A 381 20.01 -16.82 44.78
N LEU A 382 18.81 -17.41 44.76
CA LEU A 382 18.30 -18.22 45.86
C LEU A 382 19.14 -19.47 46.09
N VAL A 383 19.56 -20.17 45.03
CA VAL A 383 20.47 -21.33 45.15
C VAL A 383 21.82 -20.91 45.73
N ALA A 384 22.40 -19.80 45.24
CA ALA A 384 23.66 -19.27 45.76
C ALA A 384 23.54 -18.85 47.23
N SER A 385 22.48 -18.13 47.61
CA SER A 385 22.18 -17.73 48.99
C SER A 385 21.95 -18.93 49.90
N ALA A 386 21.21 -19.95 49.44
CA ALA A 386 21.00 -21.17 50.21
C ALA A 386 22.30 -21.94 50.42
N ALA A 387 23.17 -22.01 49.41
CA ALA A 387 24.48 -22.65 49.51
C ALA A 387 25.39 -21.94 50.52
N THR A 388 25.43 -20.60 50.51
CA THR A 388 26.29 -19.82 51.42
C THR A 388 25.77 -19.86 52.86
N VAL A 389 24.45 -19.77 53.07
CA VAL A 389 23.82 -19.90 54.39
C VAL A 389 23.96 -21.32 54.93
N GLY A 390 23.78 -22.34 54.09
CA GLY A 390 23.98 -23.75 54.47
C GLY A 390 25.43 -24.02 54.90
N THR A 391 26.40 -23.49 54.15
CA THR A 391 27.83 -23.58 54.51
C THR A 391 28.12 -22.89 55.84
N TYR A 392 27.55 -21.69 56.06
CA TYR A 392 27.67 -20.98 57.33
C TYR A 392 27.10 -21.77 58.52
N ALA A 393 25.90 -22.35 58.37
CA ALA A 393 25.25 -23.15 59.40
C ALA A 393 26.04 -24.41 59.73
N VAL A 394 26.59 -25.10 58.73
CA VAL A 394 27.44 -26.28 58.91
C VAL A 394 28.71 -25.91 59.69
N ILE A 395 29.38 -24.79 59.35
CA ILE A 395 30.57 -24.33 60.07
C ILE A 395 30.25 -24.06 61.56
N LYS A 396 29.14 -23.38 61.85
CA LYS A 396 28.73 -23.10 63.23
C LYS A 396 28.27 -24.36 63.98
N LEU A 397 27.61 -25.30 63.31
CA LEU A 397 27.22 -26.58 63.90
C LEU A 397 28.45 -27.44 64.25
N LEU A 398 29.44 -27.50 63.36
CA LEU A 398 30.70 -28.23 63.61
C LEU A 398 31.48 -27.61 64.78
N PHE A 399 31.43 -26.28 64.93
CA PHE A 399 32.00 -25.59 66.09
C PHE A 399 31.26 -25.94 67.39
N LEU A 400 29.92 -25.98 67.37
CA LEU A 400 29.09 -26.32 68.53
C LEU A 400 29.24 -27.77 69.00
N LEU A 401 29.50 -28.71 68.08
CA LEU A 401 29.69 -30.13 68.40
C LEU A 401 31.09 -30.46 68.94
N ASP A 402 31.93 -29.44 69.17
CA ASP A 402 33.28 -29.55 69.70
C ASP A 402 34.17 -30.56 68.93
N LEU A 403 33.91 -30.73 67.62
CA LEU A 403 34.82 -31.38 66.67
C LEU A 403 36.03 -30.47 66.39
N SER A 404 36.62 -29.95 67.45
CA SER A 404 37.64 -28.90 67.49
C SER A 404 38.97 -29.32 66.84
N TRP A 405 39.16 -30.58 66.48
CA TRP A 405 40.32 -31.04 65.71
C TRP A 405 40.29 -30.59 64.24
N TRP A 406 39.11 -30.36 63.64
CA TRP A 406 39.01 -29.79 62.29
C TRP A 406 39.11 -28.26 62.32
N THR A 407 38.65 -27.60 63.38
CA THR A 407 38.48 -26.12 63.43
C THR A 407 39.53 -25.37 64.27
N ARG A 408 40.37 -26.05 65.07
CA ARG A 408 41.47 -25.42 65.82
C ARG A 408 42.51 -24.83 64.86
N GLY A 409 42.48 -23.51 64.70
CA GLY A 409 43.41 -22.73 63.88
C GLY A 409 42.83 -22.17 62.58
N ASN A 410 41.54 -22.36 62.31
CA ASN A 410 41.00 -22.10 60.99
C ASN A 410 40.46 -20.68 60.79
N TRP A 411 41.01 -20.03 59.78
CA TRP A 411 40.47 -18.90 59.01
C TRP A 411 38.93 -18.91 58.87
N ALA A 412 38.32 -20.09 58.79
CA ALA A 412 36.88 -20.31 58.64
C ALA A 412 36.00 -19.70 59.75
N ASP A 413 36.42 -19.70 61.02
CA ASP A 413 35.58 -19.10 62.09
C ASP A 413 35.64 -17.57 62.07
N GLU A 414 36.80 -17.01 61.74
CA GLU A 414 36.98 -15.55 61.65
C GLU A 414 36.30 -14.95 60.41
N HIS A 415 36.20 -15.71 59.32
CA HIS A 415 35.68 -15.23 58.03
C HIS A 415 34.28 -15.77 57.73
N CYS A 416 33.61 -16.47 58.66
CA CYS A 416 32.27 -17.01 58.44
C CYS A 416 31.24 -15.93 58.06
N ASN A 417 31.41 -14.70 58.56
CA ASN A 417 30.53 -13.56 58.21
C ASN A 417 30.66 -13.14 56.73
N PHE A 418 31.73 -13.51 56.03
CA PHE A 418 31.87 -13.25 54.59
C PHE A 418 30.80 -14.02 53.81
N LEU A 419 30.43 -15.22 54.25
CA LEU A 419 29.37 -16.02 53.64
C LEU A 419 27.99 -15.34 53.76
N LEU A 420 27.74 -14.65 54.88
CA LEU A 420 26.53 -13.84 55.07
C LEU A 420 26.52 -12.60 54.16
N ALA A 421 27.68 -11.96 53.97
CA ALA A 421 27.82 -10.89 52.98
C ALA A 421 27.62 -11.41 51.54
N ALA A 422 28.10 -12.60 51.22
CA ALA A 422 27.84 -13.28 49.94
C ALA A 422 26.35 -13.49 49.71
N CYS A 423 25.63 -13.94 50.75
CA CYS A 423 24.19 -14.14 50.70
C CYS A 423 23.45 -12.82 50.45
N GLY A 424 23.81 -11.77 51.19
CA GLY A 424 23.29 -10.42 50.97
C GLY A 424 23.56 -9.93 49.55
N ALA A 425 24.75 -10.16 49.00
CA ALA A 425 25.12 -9.77 47.65
C ALA A 425 24.29 -10.49 46.58
N ALA A 426 24.09 -11.80 46.70
CA ALA A 426 23.26 -12.56 45.77
C ALA A 426 21.80 -12.05 45.77
N ILE A 427 21.21 -11.79 46.94
CA ILE A 427 19.86 -11.20 47.06
C ILE A 427 19.84 -9.78 46.48
N GLY A 428 20.86 -8.97 46.78
CA GLY A 428 20.98 -7.61 46.30
C GLY A 428 21.11 -7.52 44.77
N THR A 429 21.83 -8.46 44.13
CA THR A 429 21.93 -8.54 42.67
C THR A 429 20.59 -8.82 42.01
N TRP A 430 19.79 -9.72 42.59
CA TRP A 430 18.43 -9.96 42.12
C TRP A 430 17.54 -8.72 42.29
N ALA A 431 17.55 -8.10 43.48
CA ALA A 431 16.76 -6.91 43.77
C ALA A 431 17.14 -5.71 42.86
N SER A 432 18.44 -5.53 42.60
CA SER A 432 18.96 -4.50 41.68
C SER A 432 18.35 -4.63 40.29
N PHE A 433 18.25 -5.87 39.79
CA PHE A 433 17.69 -6.13 38.47
C PHE A 433 16.16 -6.02 38.43
N ALA A 434 15.47 -6.42 39.51
CA ALA A 434 14.02 -6.31 39.61
C ALA A 434 13.55 -4.85 39.52
N VAL A 435 14.22 -3.93 40.23
CA VAL A 435 13.87 -2.50 40.29
C VAL A 435 14.22 -1.75 39.00
N ARG A 436 15.20 -2.24 38.23
CA ARG A 436 15.67 -1.54 37.04
C ARG A 436 14.58 -1.45 35.96
N GLN A 437 14.36 -0.24 35.45
CA GLN A 437 13.61 -0.02 34.22
C GLN A 437 14.49 -0.36 33.03
N MET A 438 13.97 -1.21 32.13
CA MET A 438 14.63 -1.53 30.89
C MET A 438 14.27 -0.45 29.86
N GLN A 439 15.24 0.40 29.52
CA GLN A 439 15.12 1.31 28.38
C GLN A 439 15.53 0.53 27.14
N PHE A 440 14.58 -0.15 26.50
CA PHE A 440 14.81 -0.80 25.21
C PHE A 440 13.96 -0.11 24.15
N SER A 441 14.44 -0.10 22.92
CA SER A 441 13.60 0.21 21.75
C SER A 441 13.05 -1.07 21.13
N PHE A 442 12.03 -0.96 20.29
CA PHE A 442 11.44 -2.09 19.57
C PHE A 442 12.48 -2.88 18.76
N ASP A 443 13.42 -2.18 18.11
CA ASP A 443 14.47 -2.81 17.31
C ASP A 443 15.51 -3.52 18.18
N ASP A 444 15.75 -3.00 19.38
CA ASP A 444 16.73 -3.58 20.31
C ASP A 444 16.24 -4.90 20.93
N LEU A 445 14.93 -5.17 20.96
CA LEU A 445 14.40 -6.42 21.56
C LEU A 445 15.04 -7.69 20.98
N VAL A 446 15.44 -7.65 19.71
CA VAL A 446 16.10 -8.78 19.06
C VAL A 446 17.52 -8.99 19.60
N MET A 447 18.26 -7.91 19.86
CA MET A 447 19.69 -7.93 20.23
C MET A 447 19.98 -7.87 21.73
N VAL A 448 19.02 -7.44 22.56
CA VAL A 448 19.22 -7.07 23.97
C VAL A 448 19.89 -8.13 24.85
N GLU A 449 19.82 -9.40 24.49
CA GLU A 449 20.37 -10.48 25.30
C GLU A 449 21.70 -11.05 24.80
N GLU A 450 22.20 -10.70 23.62
CA GLU A 450 23.52 -11.16 23.18
C GLU A 450 24.67 -10.53 23.99
N SER A 451 24.42 -9.36 24.57
CA SER A 451 25.38 -8.61 25.41
C SER A 451 25.14 -8.75 26.92
N ALA A 452 24.10 -9.46 27.34
CA ALA A 452 23.80 -9.65 28.76
C ALA A 452 24.56 -10.87 29.29
N LEU A 453 25.43 -10.67 30.31
CA LEU A 453 26.04 -11.79 31.03
C LEU A 453 24.96 -12.76 31.51
N LYS A 454 25.19 -14.06 31.27
CA LYS A 454 24.29 -15.12 31.75
C LYS A 454 24.04 -14.94 33.27
N PRO A 455 22.80 -15.15 33.76
CA PRO A 455 22.42 -14.83 35.15
C PRO A 455 23.37 -15.39 36.21
N TYR A 456 23.86 -16.63 36.02
CA TYR A 456 24.78 -17.27 36.94
C TYR A 456 26.17 -16.60 36.99
N MET A 457 26.71 -16.18 35.84
CA MET A 457 28.00 -15.47 35.80
C MET A 457 27.90 -14.14 36.51
N ARG A 458 26.74 -13.48 36.41
CA ARG A 458 26.48 -12.21 37.09
C ARG A 458 26.44 -12.36 38.60
N VAL A 459 25.69 -13.33 39.13
CA VAL A 459 25.67 -13.62 40.57
C VAL A 459 27.07 -13.98 41.07
N PHE A 460 27.79 -14.83 40.35
CA PHE A 460 29.16 -15.22 40.69
C PHE A 460 30.12 -14.03 40.74
N PHE A 461 30.05 -13.15 39.74
CA PHE A 461 30.87 -11.95 39.65
C PHE A 461 30.63 -11.00 40.83
N VAL A 462 29.36 -10.74 41.18
CA VAL A 462 29.01 -9.83 42.28
C VAL A 462 29.39 -10.41 43.64
N VAL A 463 29.21 -11.72 43.84
CA VAL A 463 29.67 -12.41 45.05
C VAL A 463 31.19 -12.29 45.17
N THR A 464 31.94 -12.49 44.08
CA THR A 464 33.41 -12.38 44.09
C THR A 464 33.88 -10.96 44.42
N LEU A 465 33.25 -9.94 43.84
CA LEU A 465 33.55 -8.53 44.18
C LEU A 465 33.22 -8.20 45.64
N THR A 466 32.12 -8.76 46.15
CA THR A 466 31.73 -8.57 47.55
C THR A 466 32.74 -9.22 48.49
N MET A 467 33.26 -10.41 48.15
CA MET A 467 34.35 -11.06 48.90
C MET A 467 35.62 -10.23 48.94
N ALA A 468 36.01 -9.64 47.80
CA ALA A 468 37.15 -8.72 47.75
C ALA A 468 36.92 -7.48 48.63
N ALA A 469 35.72 -6.91 48.62
CA ALA A 469 35.36 -5.79 49.49
C ALA A 469 35.41 -6.18 50.98
N CYS A 470 34.92 -7.37 51.35
CA CYS A 470 35.01 -7.89 52.71
C CYS A 470 36.47 -8.06 53.17
N MET A 471 37.38 -8.51 52.29
CA MET A 471 38.82 -8.57 52.59
C MET A 471 39.43 -7.19 52.83
N LEU A 472 38.98 -6.15 52.11
CA LEU A 472 39.45 -4.78 52.33
C LEU A 472 38.96 -4.20 53.66
N PHE A 473 37.71 -4.49 54.04
CA PHE A 473 37.18 -4.10 55.36
C PHE A 473 37.90 -4.82 56.50
N TRP A 474 38.23 -6.10 56.30
CA TRP A 474 38.96 -6.89 57.30
C TRP A 474 40.37 -6.36 57.55
N ASN A 475 41.10 -6.04 56.48
CA ASN A 475 42.46 -5.48 56.59
C ASN A 475 42.48 -4.02 57.04
N GLY A 476 41.33 -3.40 57.31
CA GLY A 476 41.23 -1.99 57.70
C GLY A 476 41.60 -1.00 56.59
N ALA A 477 41.77 -1.48 55.35
CA ALA A 477 42.12 -0.67 54.20
C ALA A 477 40.99 0.29 53.78
N VAL A 478 39.74 -0.09 54.10
CA VAL A 478 38.55 0.74 53.90
C VAL A 478 37.73 0.70 55.18
N ASN A 479 37.32 1.86 55.68
CA ASN A 479 36.35 1.98 56.77
C ASN A 479 35.21 2.87 56.27
N ILE A 480 33.99 2.36 56.27
CA ILE A 480 32.80 3.09 55.85
C ILE A 480 31.95 3.31 57.10
N GLU A 481 31.74 4.57 57.46
CA GLU A 481 30.86 4.93 58.58
C GLU A 481 29.57 5.50 57.99
N ILE A 482 28.47 4.76 58.12
CA ILE A 482 27.14 5.20 57.69
C ILE A 482 26.25 5.35 58.92
N GLY A 483 26.08 6.59 59.38
CA GLY A 483 25.32 6.90 60.60
C GLY A 483 25.94 6.25 61.84
N ALA A 484 25.21 5.37 62.53
CA ALA A 484 25.70 4.61 63.69
C ALA A 484 26.41 3.29 63.33
N LEU A 485 26.45 2.90 62.05
CA LEU A 485 27.11 1.67 61.59
C LEU A 485 28.58 1.93 61.35
N LYS A 486 29.43 1.35 62.22
CA LYS A 486 30.90 1.33 62.05
C LYS A 486 31.32 -0.01 61.47
N THR A 487 31.89 -0.04 60.27
CA THR A 487 32.39 -1.25 59.61
C THR A 487 33.80 -1.66 60.06
N GLN A 488 34.17 -1.35 61.31
CA GLN A 488 35.49 -1.69 61.85
C GLN A 488 35.58 -3.22 62.06
N ALA A 489 36.79 -3.79 61.91
CA ALA A 489 37.08 -5.22 62.06
C ALA A 489 36.43 -5.90 63.30
N PRO A 490 36.45 -5.32 64.53
CA PRO A 490 35.82 -5.96 65.70
C PRO A 490 34.29 -6.03 65.60
N THR A 491 33.65 -5.02 65.01
CA THR A 491 32.19 -4.96 64.84
C THR A 491 31.73 -5.91 63.73
N PHE A 492 32.54 -6.04 62.68
CA PHE A 492 32.28 -6.95 61.56
C PHE A 492 32.42 -8.42 61.96
N LYS A 493 33.31 -8.76 62.91
CA LYS A 493 33.44 -10.12 63.46
C LYS A 493 32.25 -10.53 64.33
N THR A 494 31.62 -9.57 65.01
CA THR A 494 30.62 -9.85 66.07
C THR A 494 29.17 -9.80 65.57
N SER A 495 28.87 -9.05 64.50
CA SER A 495 27.50 -8.86 64.01
C SER A 495 27.30 -9.35 62.58
N GLY A 496 26.73 -10.55 62.43
CA GLY A 496 26.38 -11.12 61.13
C GLY A 496 25.37 -10.29 60.32
N THR A 497 24.52 -9.51 61.01
CA THR A 497 23.53 -8.61 60.39
C THR A 497 24.20 -7.50 59.58
N ILE A 498 25.32 -6.95 60.07
CA ILE A 498 26.07 -5.90 59.38
C ILE A 498 26.70 -6.47 58.11
N ALA A 499 27.27 -7.68 58.17
CA ALA A 499 27.85 -8.34 57.00
C ALA A 499 26.81 -8.60 55.91
N LEU A 500 25.62 -9.08 56.29
CA LEU A 500 24.51 -9.28 55.34
C LEU A 500 24.07 -7.97 54.68
N LEU A 501 23.94 -6.88 55.45
CA LEU A 501 23.51 -5.57 54.96
C LEU A 501 24.55 -4.94 54.01
N ILE A 502 25.83 -5.05 54.35
CA ILE A 502 26.94 -4.64 53.46
C ILE A 502 26.86 -5.44 52.15
N GLY A 503 26.70 -6.76 52.25
CA GLY A 503 26.50 -7.63 51.10
C GLY A 503 25.33 -7.17 50.22
N LEU A 504 24.18 -6.88 50.84
CA LEU A 504 22.97 -6.40 50.15
C LEU A 504 23.22 -5.10 49.38
N PHE A 505 23.90 -4.12 50.00
CA PHE A 505 24.26 -2.87 49.32
C PHE A 505 25.28 -3.07 48.19
N CYS A 506 26.26 -3.95 48.37
CA CYS A 506 27.17 -4.35 47.32
C CYS A 506 26.42 -4.98 46.13
N GLY A 507 25.44 -5.85 46.40
CA GLY A 507 24.58 -6.46 45.40
C GLY A 507 23.70 -5.45 44.67
N LEU A 508 23.03 -4.55 45.42
CA LEU A 508 22.19 -3.49 44.86
C LEU A 508 22.99 -2.54 43.96
N SER A 509 24.23 -2.26 44.36
CA SER A 509 25.12 -1.30 43.71
C SER A 509 26.11 -1.95 42.73
N GLU A 510 25.84 -3.15 42.21
CA GLU A 510 26.75 -3.93 41.33
C GLU A 510 27.59 -3.07 40.37
N ARG A 511 26.96 -2.16 39.62
CA ARG A 511 27.64 -1.30 38.63
C ARG A 511 28.56 -0.25 39.27
N ALA A 512 28.12 0.36 40.37
CA ALA A 512 28.93 1.32 41.10
C ALA A 512 30.07 0.63 41.86
N LEU A 513 29.81 -0.58 42.38
CA LEU A 513 30.78 -1.41 43.09
C LEU A 513 31.94 -1.84 42.19
N ALA A 514 31.64 -2.36 40.99
CA ALA A 514 32.67 -2.77 40.04
C ALA A 514 33.61 -1.60 39.68
N THR A 515 33.03 -0.41 39.42
CA THR A 515 33.80 0.81 39.15
C THR A 515 34.63 1.26 40.34
N ALA A 516 34.06 1.22 41.56
CA ALA A 516 34.76 1.63 42.78
C ALA A 516 35.95 0.71 43.10
N ILE A 517 35.76 -0.61 43.00
CA ILE A 517 36.82 -1.59 43.24
C ILE A 517 37.91 -1.47 42.17
N ALA A 518 37.54 -1.33 40.89
CA ALA A 518 38.51 -1.12 39.81
C ALA A 518 39.35 0.15 40.04
N GLY A 519 38.72 1.27 40.42
CA GLY A 519 39.42 2.52 40.73
C GLY A 519 40.40 2.36 41.90
N ARG A 520 40.02 1.63 42.96
CA ARG A 520 40.90 1.35 44.11
C ARG A 520 42.02 0.37 43.79
N ALA A 521 41.76 -0.65 42.98
CA ALA A 521 42.78 -1.57 42.50
C ALA A 521 43.82 -0.83 41.65
N VAL A 522 43.40 0.07 40.76
CA VAL A 522 44.30 0.93 39.98
C VAL A 522 45.11 1.85 40.90
N ALA A 523 44.51 2.45 41.92
CA ALA A 523 45.22 3.27 42.89
C ALA A 523 46.26 2.46 43.69
N PHE A 524 45.92 1.24 44.09
CA PHE A 524 46.83 0.32 44.77
C PHE A 524 48.00 -0.09 43.86
N VAL A 525 47.72 -0.50 42.63
CA VAL A 525 48.76 -0.84 41.64
C VAL A 525 49.66 0.36 41.36
N LYS A 526 49.11 1.58 41.26
CA LYS A 526 49.91 2.81 41.14
C LYS A 526 50.79 3.07 42.36
N SER A 527 50.31 2.77 43.57
CA SER A 527 51.09 2.93 44.80
C SER A 527 52.16 1.85 45.02
N VAL A 528 52.01 0.68 44.37
CA VAL A 528 52.98 -0.43 44.42
C VAL A 528 53.96 -0.36 43.24
N GLY A 529 53.54 0.20 42.10
CA GLY A 529 54.30 0.26 40.85
C GLY A 529 55.01 1.58 40.55
N GLY A 530 55.07 2.52 41.49
CA GLY A 530 55.95 3.69 41.42
C GLY A 530 56.32 4.13 42.84
N ASN A 531 57.57 4.32 43.26
CA ASN A 531 58.81 4.77 42.60
C ASN A 531 59.13 4.31 41.18
#